data_AF-A0A816YGZ0-F1
#
_entry.id   AF-A0A816YGZ0-F1
#
_cell.length_a   1.000
_cell.length_b   1.000
_cell.length_c   1.000
_cell.angle_alpha   90.00
_cell.angle_beta   90.00
_cell.angle_gamma   90.00
#
_symmetry.space_group_name_H-M   'P 1'
#
loop_
_entity.id
_entity.type
_entity.pdbx_description
1 polymer ?
#
loop_
_entity_poly.entity_id
_entity_poly.type
_entity_poly.pdbx_seq_one_letter_code
_entity_poly.pdbx_strand_id
1 'polypeptide(L)'
;MNIDDNEVNFNEKLLLTDIDDLPEMCKSKCSAKYLSTLLYMSLRFFNIKWKDIDDCLKGIDFMTAETIHKWATLYIKGDYEEFSNDLRGGKQTDSF
;
A
#
# COMPACT_ATOMS: atom_id res chain seq x y z
N MET A 1 30.69 8.12 -14.15
CA MET A 1 29.41 8.86 -14.12
C MET A 1 29.14 9.15 -12.67
N ASN A 2 29.27 10.41 -12.25
CA ASN A 2 28.77 10.84 -10.95
C ASN A 2 27.24 10.84 -11.08
N ILE A 3 26.60 9.89 -10.42
CA ILE A 3 25.16 9.98 -10.19
C ILE A 3 25.06 11.08 -9.14
N ASP A 4 24.58 12.23 -9.59
CA ASP A 4 24.22 13.33 -8.72
C ASP A 4 23.11 12.83 -7.81
N ASP A 5 23.42 12.61 -6.52
CA ASP A 5 22.49 12.28 -5.43
C ASP A 5 21.57 13.47 -5.12
N ASN A 6 20.98 14.07 -6.15
CA ASN A 6 19.75 14.83 -5.96
C ASN A 6 18.72 13.79 -5.53
N GLU A 7 18.63 13.58 -4.22
CA GLU A 7 17.50 12.98 -3.51
C GLU A 7 16.26 13.59 -4.14
N VAL A 8 15.69 12.90 -5.15
CA VAL A 8 14.46 13.33 -5.78
C VAL A 8 13.45 13.25 -4.67
N ASN A 9 13.10 14.40 -4.12
CA ASN A 9 12.12 14.53 -3.07
C ASN A 9 10.86 13.85 -3.61
N PHE A 10 10.52 12.67 -3.08
CA PHE A 10 9.42 11.84 -3.60
C PHE A 10 8.10 12.63 -3.63
N ASN A 11 8.02 13.67 -2.79
CA ASN A 11 6.92 14.62 -2.68
C ASN A 11 6.95 15.77 -3.70
N GLU A 12 7.99 15.93 -4.52
CA GLU A 12 8.07 16.97 -5.55
C GLU A 12 7.26 16.56 -6.80
N LYS A 13 5.94 16.66 -6.61
CA LYS A 13 5.03 17.53 -7.36
C LYS A 13 4.56 17.16 -8.78
N LEU A 14 4.81 15.94 -9.29
CA LEU A 14 4.09 15.50 -10.49
C LEU A 14 3.47 14.10 -10.38
N LEU A 15 4.10 13.17 -9.66
CA LEU A 15 3.63 11.78 -9.63
C LEU A 15 2.44 11.53 -8.69
N LEU A 16 2.37 12.17 -7.53
CA LEU A 16 1.35 11.86 -6.53
C LEU A 16 -0.07 12.27 -6.96
N THR A 17 -0.24 13.46 -7.55
CA THR A 17 -1.54 13.92 -8.05
C THR A 17 -2.03 13.10 -9.23
N ASP A 18 -1.14 12.66 -10.12
CA ASP A 18 -1.50 11.80 -11.25
C ASP A 18 -1.80 10.36 -10.80
N ILE A 19 -1.19 9.93 -9.70
CA ILE A 19 -1.44 8.65 -9.02
C ILE A 19 -2.51 8.79 -7.94
N ASP A 20 -3.23 9.90 -7.76
CA ASP A 20 -4.32 9.95 -6.75
C ASP A 20 -5.61 9.34 -7.32
N ASP A 21 -5.89 9.63 -8.59
CA ASP A 21 -7.05 9.10 -9.30
C ASP A 21 -6.91 7.60 -9.60
N LEU A 22 -5.67 7.12 -9.81
CA LEU A 22 -5.36 5.74 -10.16
C LEU A 22 -5.78 4.73 -9.07
N PRO A 23 -5.40 4.90 -7.79
CA PRO A 23 -5.89 4.18 -6.64
C PRO A 23 -7.40 4.17 -6.57
N GLU A 24 -8.06 5.31 -6.74
CA GLU A 24 -9.51 5.40 -6.65
C GLU A 24 -10.19 4.60 -7.78
N MET A 25 -9.68 4.72 -9.01
CA MET A 25 -10.09 3.89 -10.13
C MET A 25 -9.82 2.40 -9.89
N CYS A 26 -8.67 2.06 -9.31
CA CYS A 26 -8.27 0.67 -9.05
C CYS A 26 -9.07 0.05 -7.89
N LYS A 27 -9.45 0.82 -6.86
CA LYS A 27 -10.27 0.38 -5.72
C LYS A 27 -11.62 -0.18 -6.20
N SER A 28 -12.16 0.33 -7.31
CA SER A 28 -13.40 -0.19 -7.91
C SER A 28 -13.28 -1.62 -8.47
N LYS A 29 -12.05 -2.09 -8.76
CA LYS A 29 -11.77 -3.39 -9.39
C LYS A 29 -10.89 -4.32 -8.54
N CYS A 30 -10.19 -3.77 -7.55
CA CYS A 30 -9.21 -4.49 -6.73
C CYS A 30 -9.28 -3.97 -5.29
N SER A 31 -9.22 -4.89 -4.31
CA SER A 31 -9.29 -4.50 -2.90
C SER A 31 -8.11 -3.58 -2.54
N ALA A 32 -8.41 -2.54 -1.77
CA ALA A 32 -7.41 -1.60 -1.26
C ALA A 32 -6.27 -2.33 -0.54
N LYS A 33 -6.53 -3.48 0.10
CA LYS A 33 -5.50 -4.34 0.71
C LYS A 33 -4.44 -4.79 -0.29
N TYR A 34 -4.85 -5.26 -1.46
CA TYR A 34 -3.92 -5.76 -2.47
C TYR A 34 -3.11 -4.63 -3.10
N LEU A 35 -3.78 -3.53 -3.46
CA LEU A 35 -3.12 -2.37 -4.07
C LEU A 35 -2.12 -1.72 -3.12
N SER A 36 -2.52 -1.51 -1.85
CA SER A 36 -1.64 -0.95 -0.83
C SER A 36 -0.48 -1.87 -0.49
N THR A 37 -0.70 -3.19 -0.43
CA THR A 37 0.38 -4.17 -0.23
C THR A 37 1.38 -4.14 -1.38
N LEU A 38 0.92 -4.12 -2.63
CA LEU A 38 1.80 -4.03 -3.79
C LEU A 38 2.62 -2.74 -3.78
N LEU A 39 1.96 -1.59 -3.57
CA LEU A 39 2.63 -0.29 -3.51
C LEU A 39 3.66 -0.24 -2.37
N TYR A 40 3.30 -0.69 -1.18
CA TYR A 40 4.22 -0.78 -0.05
C TYR A 40 5.45 -1.64 -0.37
N MET A 41 5.26 -2.83 -0.94
CA MET A 41 6.37 -3.71 -1.33
C MET A 41 7.28 -3.05 -2.37
N SER A 42 6.71 -2.36 -3.37
CA SER A 42 7.47 -1.60 -4.36
C SER A 42 8.30 -0.47 -3.72
N LEU A 43 7.68 0.34 -2.85
CA LEU A 43 8.40 1.43 -2.17
C LEU A 43 9.50 0.92 -1.23
N ARG A 44 9.27 -0.22 -0.56
CA ARG A 44 10.30 -0.88 0.26
C ARG A 44 11.45 -1.41 -0.59
N PHE A 45 11.18 -1.94 -1.79
CA PHE A 45 12.21 -2.39 -2.72
C PHE A 45 13.13 -1.24 -3.16
N PHE A 46 12.57 -0.03 -3.33
CA PHE A 46 13.35 1.19 -3.61
C PHE A 46 13.99 1.84 -2.37
N ASN A 47 14.01 1.17 -1.23
CA ASN A 47 14.58 1.66 0.03
C ASN A 47 13.99 3.00 0.53
N ILE A 48 12.73 3.30 0.20
CA ILE A 48 12.05 4.49 0.73
C ILE A 48 11.85 4.32 2.24
N LYS A 49 12.04 5.41 3.00
CA LYS A 49 11.94 5.40 4.47
C LYS A 49 10.51 5.10 4.89
N TRP A 50 10.36 4.40 6.00
CA TRP A 50 9.04 4.00 6.53
C TRP A 50 8.07 5.16 6.67
N LYS A 51 8.55 6.29 7.20
CA LYS A 51 7.73 7.48 7.42
C LYS A 51 7.16 8.03 6.11
N ASP A 52 8.00 8.16 5.08
CA ASP A 52 7.58 8.67 3.78
C ASP A 52 6.58 7.73 3.09
N ILE A 53 6.73 6.42 3.29
CA ILE A 53 5.76 5.42 2.82
C ILE A 53 4.42 5.57 3.55
N ASP A 54 4.43 5.74 4.88
CA ASP A 54 3.21 5.88 5.67
C ASP A 54 2.46 7.18 5.31
N ASP A 55 3.20 8.28 5.13
CA ASP A 55 2.65 9.56 4.70
C ASP A 55 2.05 9.47 3.28
N CYS A 56 2.74 8.79 2.35
CA CYS A 56 2.24 8.52 1.00
C CYS A 56 0.96 7.66 1.01
N LEU A 57 0.95 6.54 1.73
CA LEU A 57 -0.22 5.66 1.81
C LEU A 57 -1.44 6.37 2.41
N LYS A 58 -1.24 7.19 3.45
CA LYS A 58 -2.30 8.00 4.04
C LYS A 58 -2.79 9.08 3.09
N GLY A 59 -1.90 9.67 2.28
CA GLY A 59 -2.26 10.69 1.30
C GLY A 59 -3.26 10.21 0.25
N ILE A 60 -3.24 8.92 -0.09
CA ILE A 60 -4.08 8.30 -1.12
C ILE A 60 -5.24 7.45 -0.56
N ASP A 61 -5.59 7.66 0.72
CA ASP A 61 -6.61 6.89 1.47
C ASP A 61 -6.40 5.36 1.45
N PHE A 62 -5.13 4.93 1.52
CA PHE A 62 -4.77 3.53 1.75
C PHE A 62 -4.56 3.23 3.24
N MET A 63 -4.35 1.95 3.58
CA MET A 63 -4.09 1.56 4.97
C MET A 63 -2.70 2.05 5.41
N THR A 64 -2.50 2.19 6.71
CA THR A 64 -1.21 2.61 7.29
C THR A 64 -0.08 1.65 6.93
N ALA A 65 1.15 2.14 6.89
CA ALA A 65 2.34 1.32 6.64
C ALA A 65 2.46 0.17 7.64
N GLU A 66 2.04 0.37 8.89
CA GLU A 66 1.98 -0.69 9.91
C GLU A 66 1.05 -1.83 9.52
N THR A 67 -0.19 -1.50 9.15
CA THR A 67 -1.19 -2.49 8.73
C THR A 67 -0.72 -3.23 7.48
N ILE A 68 -0.17 -2.49 6.51
CA ILE A 68 0.28 -3.07 5.25
C ILE A 68 1.55 -3.90 5.41
N HIS A 69 2.44 -3.54 6.33
CA HIS A 69 3.62 -4.36 6.58
C HIS A 69 3.25 -5.76 7.07
N LYS A 70 2.20 -5.89 7.89
CA LYS A 70 1.65 -7.21 8.26
C LYS A 70 1.22 -7.99 7.03
N TRP A 71 0.41 -7.38 6.15
CA TRP A 71 -0.09 -8.02 4.95
C TRP A 71 1.02 -8.39 3.95
N ALA A 72 1.98 -7.50 3.73
CA ALA A 72 3.16 -7.76 2.91
C ALA A 72 3.98 -8.94 3.45
N THR A 73 4.11 -9.04 4.77
CA THR A 73 4.82 -10.16 5.40
C THR A 73 4.12 -11.49 5.14
N LEU A 74 2.79 -11.54 5.26
CA LEU A 74 2.00 -12.74 4.95
C LEU A 74 2.13 -13.13 3.46
N TYR A 75 2.02 -12.13 2.57
CA TYR A 75 2.17 -12.34 1.13
C TYR A 75 3.55 -12.90 0.76
N ILE A 76 4.63 -12.33 1.31
CA ILE A 76 6.01 -12.78 1.07
C ILE A 76 6.24 -14.20 1.62
N LYS A 77 5.63 -14.53 2.76
CA LYS A 77 5.70 -15.88 3.36
C LYS A 77 4.88 -16.92 2.61
N GLY A 78 4.09 -16.51 1.62
CA GLY A 78 3.21 -17.40 0.85
C GLY A 78 1.94 -17.79 1.59
N ASP A 79 1.60 -17.10 2.68
CA ASP A 79 0.34 -17.33 3.41
C ASP A 79 -0.80 -16.57 2.73
N TYR A 80 -1.16 -17.05 1.54
CA TYR A 80 -2.18 -16.42 0.70
C TYR A 80 -3.59 -16.62 1.24
N GLU A 81 -3.82 -17.64 2.07
CA GLU A 81 -5.10 -17.88 2.71
C GLU A 81 -5.39 -16.79 3.75
N GLU A 82 -4.47 -16.56 4.70
CA GLU A 82 -4.60 -15.47 5.66
C GLU A 82 -4.61 -14.11 4.94
N PHE A 83 -3.75 -13.93 3.94
CA PHE A 83 -3.71 -12.70 3.17
C PHE A 83 -5.01 -12.40 2.43
N SER A 84 -5.66 -13.40 1.82
CA SER A 84 -6.89 -13.20 1.04
C SER A 84 -8.10 -12.96 1.93
N ASN A 85 -8.11 -13.55 3.13
CA ASN A 85 -9.17 -13.38 4.11
C ASN A 85 -9.23 -11.92 4.62
N ASP A 86 -10.17 -11.14 4.09
CA ASP A 86 -10.55 -9.82 4.64
C ASP A 86 -11.45 -10.04 5.86
N LEU A 87 -10.90 -10.59 6.95
CA LEU A 87 -11.59 -10.64 8.24
C LEU A 87 -11.57 -9.25 8.89
N ARG A 88 -12.22 -8.28 8.23
CA ARG A 88 -12.93 -7.24 8.98
C ARG A 88 -14.03 -7.97 9.72
N GLY A 89 -13.83 -8.23 11.01
CA GLY A 89 -14.77 -8.92 11.89
C GLY A 89 -16.11 -8.20 12.04
N GLY A 90 -16.89 -8.11 10.97
CA GLY A 90 -18.34 -8.03 11.09
C GLY A 90 -18.81 -9.39 11.54
N LYS A 91 -19.45 -9.46 12.71
CA LYS A 91 -20.34 -10.58 13.05
C LYS A 91 -21.15 -10.90 11.79
N GLN A 92 -20.98 -12.09 11.23
CA GLN A 92 -22.09 -12.73 10.52
C GLN A 92 -23.19 -12.82 11.57
N THR A 93 -24.08 -11.84 11.59
CA THR A 93 -25.31 -11.93 12.36
C THR A 93 -26.05 -13.18 11.89
N ASP A 94 -26.35 -13.99 12.88
CA ASP A 94 -27.11 -15.23 12.87
C ASP A 94 -28.16 -15.36 11.75
N SER A 95 -28.18 -16.57 11.20
CA SER A 95 -29.37 -17.41 10.95
C SER A 95 -30.54 -16.84 10.13
N PHE A 96 -30.88 -17.57 9.05
CA PHE A 96 -32.27 -17.74 8.61
C PHE A 96 -32.77 -19.11 9.06
#